data_AF-A0A2P5NIW3-F1
#
_entry.id   AF-A0A2P5NIW3-F1
#
_cell.length_a   1.000
_cell.length_b   1.000
_cell.length_c   1.000
_cell.angle_alpha   90.00
_cell.angle_beta   90.00
_cell.angle_gamma   90.00
#
_symmetry.space_group_name_H-M   'P 1'
#
loop_
_entity.id
_entity.type
_entity.pdbx_description
1 polymer ?
#
loop_
_entity_poly.entity_id
_entity_poly.type
_entity_poly.pdbx_seq_one_letter_code
_entity_poly.pdbx_strand_id
1 'polypeptide(L)'
;MPDPIEPASRRDPDFINFPPFETEDLRANLTRFLDTPFEEAVEQTRRVGNYKWGVYAFFDYDGEPIYVGQTNEMLRTRIRRHLTNQRTDAVAMSVLDPFEVLEIEVWPLPRYQETSGKDADARKHLDALERLITQRAVDRSEFKAILNEKDPPPGSLVVEAPRSLRARIVSDRVYELRSHPDFRIARRALIISRLAQVISERKVQGGLRRVLLTQALRLQWLASRRYDALGGASSVEQEGDEDG
;
A
#
# COMPACT_ATOMS: atom_id res chain seq x y z
N MET A 1 4.96 22.35 49.10
CA MET A 1 3.64 21.79 48.75
C MET A 1 3.55 21.82 47.23
N PRO A 2 3.55 20.66 46.55
CA PRO A 2 3.41 20.63 45.10
C PRO A 2 1.96 20.92 44.70
N ASP A 3 1.78 21.68 43.62
CA ASP A 3 0.48 21.99 43.02
C ASP A 3 -0.28 20.72 42.60
N PRO A 4 -1.62 20.67 42.79
CA PRO A 4 -2.41 19.56 42.35
C PRO A 4 -2.47 19.55 40.81
N ILE A 5 -2.13 18.40 40.25
CA ILE A 5 -2.21 18.06 38.83
C ILE A 5 -3.58 18.50 38.28
N GLU A 6 -3.59 19.49 37.38
CA GLU A 6 -4.77 19.82 36.59
C GLU A 6 -5.27 18.54 35.89
N PRO A 7 -6.55 18.18 36.02
CA PRO A 7 -7.09 17.05 35.30
C PRO A 7 -7.01 17.38 33.80
N ALA A 8 -6.24 16.59 33.06
CA ALA A 8 -6.19 16.65 31.60
C ALA A 8 -7.63 16.76 31.09
N SER A 9 -7.97 17.89 30.47
CA SER A 9 -9.34 18.20 30.05
C SER A 9 -9.90 16.98 29.33
N ARG A 10 -10.92 16.35 29.93
CA ARG A 10 -11.58 15.17 29.36
C ARG A 10 -12.25 15.66 28.07
N ARG A 11 -11.54 15.56 26.94
CA ARG A 11 -12.08 15.92 25.64
C ARG A 11 -13.30 15.05 25.42
N ASP A 12 -14.46 15.66 25.33
CA ASP A 12 -15.70 14.96 25.08
C ASP A 12 -15.58 14.23 23.73
N PRO A 13 -15.70 12.90 23.72
CA PRO A 13 -15.51 12.10 22.50
C PRO A 13 -16.50 12.48 21.40
N ASP A 14 -17.67 13.02 21.73
CA ASP A 14 -18.71 13.36 20.77
C ASP A 14 -18.40 14.65 19.98
N PHE A 15 -17.41 15.45 20.43
CA PHE A 15 -16.96 16.67 19.75
C PHE A 15 -15.69 16.48 18.91
N ILE A 16 -15.19 15.24 18.77
CA ILE A 16 -14.04 14.94 17.91
C ILE A 16 -14.48 15.02 16.45
N ASN A 17 -13.97 16.02 15.72
CA ASN A 17 -14.25 16.25 14.30
C ASN A 17 -13.03 16.02 13.38
N PHE A 18 -11.95 15.50 13.93
CA PHE A 18 -10.72 15.15 13.22
C PHE A 18 -10.59 13.61 13.11
N PRO A 19 -9.80 13.11 12.15
CA PRO A 19 -9.66 11.67 11.95
C PRO A 19 -9.01 10.98 13.17
N PRO A 20 -9.19 9.66 13.32
CA PRO A 20 -8.45 8.88 14.32
C PRO A 20 -6.94 9.01 14.13
N PHE A 21 -6.18 8.87 15.22
CA PHE A 21 -4.70 8.99 15.27
C PHE A 21 -3.99 8.31 14.10
N GLU A 22 -4.31 7.04 13.84
CA GLU A 22 -3.72 6.24 12.76
C GLU A 22 -3.90 6.85 11.35
N THR A 23 -5.00 7.57 11.14
CA THR A 23 -5.29 8.25 9.87
C THR A 23 -4.52 9.57 9.77
N GLU A 24 -4.42 10.32 10.87
CA GLU A 24 -3.62 11.55 10.92
C GLU A 24 -2.13 11.26 10.74
N ASP A 25 -1.62 10.22 11.43
CA ASP A 25 -0.24 9.75 11.33
C ASP A 25 0.13 9.39 9.88
N LEU A 26 -0.70 8.56 9.22
CA LEU A 26 -0.49 8.21 7.81
C LEU A 26 -0.44 9.45 6.92
N ARG A 27 -1.36 10.41 7.11
CA ARG A 27 -1.41 11.64 6.30
C ARG A 27 -0.17 12.52 6.53
N ALA A 28 0.30 12.64 7.76
CA ALA A 28 1.48 13.41 8.12
C ALA A 28 2.75 12.77 7.55
N ASN A 29 2.95 11.47 7.76
CA ASN A 29 4.11 10.73 7.28
C ASN A 29 4.13 10.67 5.74
N LEU A 30 2.98 10.46 5.09
CA LEU A 30 2.89 10.53 3.63
C LEU A 30 3.25 11.92 3.10
N THR A 31 2.84 12.99 3.78
CA THR A 31 3.21 14.36 3.39
C THR A 31 4.71 14.57 3.52
N ARG A 32 5.31 14.13 4.64
CA ARG A 32 6.77 14.18 4.85
C ARG A 32 7.52 13.44 3.75
N PHE A 33 7.10 12.21 3.43
CA PHE A 33 7.69 11.42 2.34
C PHE A 33 7.63 12.18 1.00
N LEU A 34 6.45 12.66 0.61
CA LEU A 34 6.26 13.36 -0.65
C LEU A 34 6.97 14.73 -0.72
N ASP A 35 7.31 15.31 0.43
CA ASP A 35 8.10 16.54 0.55
C ASP A 35 9.62 16.30 0.58
N THR A 36 10.07 15.04 0.60
CA THR A 36 11.50 14.70 0.59
C THR A 36 12.17 15.26 -0.67
N PRO A 37 13.26 16.03 -0.53
CA PRO A 37 14.09 16.44 -1.66
C PRO A 37 14.59 15.25 -2.46
N PHE A 38 14.43 15.28 -3.77
CA PHE A 38 14.92 14.26 -4.69
C PHE A 38 15.70 14.95 -5.82
N GLU A 39 16.93 14.51 -6.01
CA GLU A 39 17.87 15.07 -6.98
C GLU A 39 18.22 14.00 -8.00
N GLU A 40 17.95 14.30 -9.27
CA GLU A 40 18.36 13.44 -10.38
C GLU A 40 18.66 14.32 -11.60
N ALA A 41 19.96 14.43 -11.91
CA ALA A 41 20.62 14.94 -13.12
C ALA A 41 20.31 16.37 -13.59
N VAL A 42 19.11 16.91 -13.35
CA VAL A 42 18.76 18.30 -13.58
C VAL A 42 19.12 19.04 -12.29
N GLU A 43 19.91 20.11 -12.35
CA GLU A 43 20.45 20.90 -11.22
C GLU A 43 19.37 21.60 -10.35
N GLN A 44 18.16 21.04 -10.28
CA GLN A 44 17.03 21.52 -9.48
C GLN A 44 16.54 20.41 -8.56
N THR A 45 16.81 20.56 -7.28
CA THR A 45 16.25 19.75 -6.21
C THR A 45 14.73 19.94 -6.16
N ARG A 46 13.97 18.87 -6.39
CA ARG A 46 12.51 18.89 -6.36
C ARG A 46 12.00 17.91 -5.32
N ARG A 47 10.91 18.27 -4.64
CA ARG A 47 10.20 17.34 -3.76
C ARG A 47 9.73 16.12 -4.57
N VAL A 48 9.98 14.92 -4.09
CA VAL A 48 9.70 13.68 -4.82
C VAL A 48 8.23 13.57 -5.27
N GLY A 49 7.29 14.08 -4.47
CA GLY A 49 5.88 14.07 -4.81
C GLY A 49 5.50 15.02 -5.95
N ASN A 50 6.35 16.01 -6.28
CA ASN A 50 6.06 17.06 -7.25
C ASN A 50 6.56 16.73 -8.67
N TYR A 51 7.06 15.50 -8.89
CA TYR A 51 7.30 15.02 -10.23
C TYR A 51 5.99 14.65 -10.92
N LYS A 52 5.83 15.14 -12.14
CA LYS A 52 4.64 14.93 -12.98
C LYS A 52 4.56 13.48 -13.46
N TRP A 53 5.71 12.93 -13.87
CA TRP A 53 5.84 11.60 -14.43
C TRP A 53 6.58 10.67 -13.49
N GLY A 54 6.08 9.46 -13.31
CA GLY A 54 6.78 8.43 -12.55
C GLY A 54 5.94 7.20 -12.26
N VAL A 55 6.62 6.18 -11.76
CA VAL A 55 6.03 4.94 -11.26
C VAL A 55 6.18 4.90 -9.75
N TYR A 56 5.27 4.23 -9.06
CA TYR A 56 5.32 4.02 -7.62
C TYR A 56 4.86 2.60 -7.27
N ALA A 57 5.34 2.08 -6.15
CA ALA A 57 4.97 0.77 -5.62
C ALA A 57 4.69 0.86 -4.11
N PHE A 58 3.80 0.00 -3.64
CA PHE A 58 3.44 -0.13 -2.22
C PHE A 58 3.87 -1.49 -1.68
N PHE A 59 4.35 -1.52 -0.45
CA PHE A 59 4.84 -2.73 0.23
C PHE A 59 4.18 -2.89 1.60
N ASP A 60 3.94 -4.13 2.01
CA ASP A 60 3.32 -4.43 3.31
C ASP A 60 4.34 -4.60 4.44
N TYR A 61 3.84 -4.97 5.62
CA TYR A 61 4.64 -5.13 6.84
C TYR A 61 5.60 -6.31 6.80
N ASP A 62 5.48 -7.21 5.82
CA ASP A 62 6.42 -8.29 5.57
C ASP A 62 7.42 -7.92 4.45
N GLY A 63 7.33 -6.70 3.90
CA GLY A 63 8.13 -6.26 2.76
C GLY A 63 7.61 -6.75 1.41
N GLU A 64 6.46 -7.43 1.37
CA GLU A 64 5.89 -7.96 0.13
C GLU A 64 5.33 -6.83 -0.75
N PRO A 65 5.61 -6.83 -2.06
CA PRO A 65 5.00 -5.88 -2.97
C PRO A 65 3.49 -6.12 -3.06
N ILE A 66 2.72 -5.04 -3.04
CA ILE A 66 1.26 -5.09 -3.01
C ILE A 66 0.67 -4.57 -4.31
N TYR A 67 1.17 -3.43 -4.80
CA TYR A 67 0.58 -2.68 -5.90
C TYR A 67 1.64 -1.84 -6.58
N VAL A 68 1.55 -1.74 -7.91
CA VAL A 68 2.36 -0.83 -8.73
C VAL A 68 1.43 0.09 -9.50
N GLY A 69 1.78 1.37 -9.64
CA GLY A 69 1.03 2.27 -10.49
C GLY A 69 1.91 3.33 -11.13
N GLN A 70 1.44 3.90 -12.23
CA GLN A 70 2.09 5.01 -12.92
C GLN A 70 1.27 6.31 -12.84
N THR A 71 1.92 7.43 -13.16
CA THR A 71 1.26 8.71 -13.39
C THR A 71 2.03 9.60 -14.34
N ASN A 72 1.29 10.42 -15.08
CA ASN A 72 1.76 11.60 -15.82
C ASN A 72 0.99 12.88 -15.40
N GLU A 73 0.24 12.81 -14.30
CA GLU A 73 -0.47 13.94 -13.67
C GLU A 73 0.42 14.56 -12.59
N MET A 74 0.71 13.79 -11.53
CA MET A 74 1.65 14.11 -10.45
C MET A 74 1.71 12.94 -9.45
N LEU A 75 2.91 12.56 -9.00
CA LEU A 75 3.11 11.48 -8.02
C LEU A 75 2.31 11.73 -6.73
N ARG A 76 2.42 12.93 -6.16
CA ARG A 76 1.68 13.34 -4.95
C ARG A 76 0.18 13.13 -5.11
N THR A 77 -0.39 13.52 -6.25
CA THR A 77 -1.83 13.44 -6.50
C THR A 77 -2.29 11.98 -6.55
N ARG A 78 -1.58 11.12 -7.29
CA ARG A 78 -1.97 9.72 -7.44
C ARG A 78 -1.72 8.90 -6.18
N ILE A 79 -0.57 9.06 -5.52
CA ILE A 79 -0.26 8.34 -4.28
C ILE A 79 -1.25 8.72 -3.17
N ARG A 80 -1.53 10.02 -2.97
CA ARG A 80 -2.54 10.47 -2.00
C ARG A 80 -3.92 9.92 -2.32
N ARG A 81 -4.31 9.90 -3.61
CA ARG A 81 -5.57 9.31 -4.05
C ARG A 81 -5.67 7.86 -3.55
N HIS A 82 -4.65 7.03 -3.75
CA HIS A 82 -4.67 5.64 -3.29
C HIS A 82 -4.64 5.46 -1.77
N LEU A 83 -3.95 6.32 -1.02
CA LEU A 83 -3.72 6.07 0.42
C LEU A 83 -4.64 6.86 1.37
N THR A 84 -5.26 7.93 0.89
CA THR A 84 -6.03 8.85 1.74
C THR A 84 -7.48 9.04 1.29
N ASN A 85 -7.82 8.62 0.08
CA ASN A 85 -9.16 8.76 -0.47
C ASN A 85 -9.81 7.39 -0.66
N GLN A 86 -10.79 7.10 0.19
CA GLN A 86 -11.55 5.84 0.15
C GLN A 86 -12.46 5.71 -1.09
N ARG A 87 -12.59 6.76 -1.92
CA ARG A 87 -13.48 6.76 -3.11
C ARG A 87 -12.79 6.35 -4.41
N THR A 88 -11.59 5.80 -4.36
CA THR A 88 -10.75 5.60 -5.55
C THR A 88 -10.80 4.17 -6.01
N ASP A 89 -10.81 3.89 -7.31
CA ASP A 89 -11.21 2.57 -7.85
C ASP A 89 -10.57 1.36 -7.15
N ALA A 90 -9.27 1.41 -6.84
CA ALA A 90 -8.60 0.32 -6.11
C ALA A 90 -8.99 0.22 -4.63
N VAL A 91 -9.21 1.34 -3.92
CA VAL A 91 -9.63 1.31 -2.51
C VAL A 91 -11.13 1.08 -2.37
N ALA A 92 -11.92 1.72 -3.23
CA ALA A 92 -13.38 1.66 -3.25
C ALA A 92 -13.88 0.27 -3.62
N MET A 93 -13.16 -0.48 -4.46
CA MET A 93 -13.47 -1.88 -4.75
C MET A 93 -12.85 -2.85 -3.74
N SER A 94 -12.26 -2.36 -2.65
CA SER A 94 -11.53 -3.18 -1.65
C SER A 94 -10.41 -4.03 -2.26
N VAL A 95 -9.80 -3.55 -3.36
CA VAL A 95 -8.63 -4.19 -3.98
C VAL A 95 -7.39 -3.94 -3.13
N LEU A 96 -7.19 -2.70 -2.67
CA LEU A 96 -6.08 -2.29 -1.83
C LEU A 96 -6.59 -1.72 -0.51
N ASP A 97 -6.03 -2.19 0.60
CA ASP A 97 -6.23 -1.60 1.92
C ASP A 97 -5.05 -0.68 2.27
N PRO A 98 -5.25 0.65 2.41
CA PRO A 98 -4.17 1.57 2.77
C PRO A 98 -3.48 1.25 4.09
N PHE A 99 -4.14 0.55 5.01
CA PHE A 99 -3.54 0.21 6.30
C PHE A 99 -2.51 -0.92 6.18
N GLU A 100 -2.60 -1.75 5.13
CA GLU A 100 -1.59 -2.77 4.85
C GLU A 100 -0.33 -2.17 4.22
N VAL A 101 -0.30 -0.88 3.87
CA VAL A 101 0.88 -0.24 3.27
C VAL A 101 1.81 0.29 4.36
N LEU A 102 3.00 -0.32 4.45
CA LEU A 102 4.08 0.11 5.35
C LEU A 102 5.04 1.07 4.65
N GLU A 103 5.46 0.73 3.43
CA GLU A 103 6.45 1.47 2.67
C GLU A 103 5.95 1.83 1.27
N ILE A 104 6.49 2.93 0.75
CA ILE A 104 6.32 3.36 -0.64
C ILE A 104 7.69 3.44 -1.28
N GLU A 105 7.78 3.01 -2.53
CA GLU A 105 8.91 3.31 -3.41
C GLU A 105 8.43 4.09 -4.64
N VAL A 106 9.18 5.10 -5.06
CA VAL A 106 8.85 5.93 -6.22
C VAL A 106 10.05 6.07 -7.16
N TRP A 107 9.76 6.03 -8.46
CA TRP A 107 10.71 6.20 -9.57
C TRP A 107 10.27 7.41 -10.42
N PRO A 108 10.69 8.63 -10.05
CA PRO A 108 10.42 9.82 -10.84
C PRO A 108 11.03 9.76 -12.25
N LEU A 109 10.47 10.49 -13.21
CA LEU A 109 11.05 10.70 -14.54
C LEU A 109 11.30 12.20 -14.79
N PRO A 110 12.38 12.80 -14.26
CA PRO A 110 12.66 14.24 -14.34
C PRO A 110 12.70 14.79 -15.77
N ARG A 111 13.25 14.00 -16.71
CA ARG A 111 13.36 14.37 -18.13
C ARG A 111 12.00 14.69 -18.81
N TYR A 112 10.89 14.21 -18.24
CA TYR A 112 9.54 14.46 -18.76
C TYR A 112 8.78 15.53 -17.98
N GLN A 113 9.44 16.24 -17.08
CA GLN A 113 8.77 17.14 -16.15
C GLN A 113 7.97 18.25 -16.85
N GLU A 114 8.50 18.80 -17.93
CA GLU A 114 7.85 19.82 -18.77
C GLU A 114 7.08 19.21 -19.97
N THR A 115 7.12 17.88 -20.12
CA THR A 115 6.46 17.18 -21.23
C THR A 115 4.94 17.10 -21.00
N SER A 116 4.17 17.33 -22.07
CA SER A 116 2.71 17.18 -22.06
C SER A 116 2.29 15.76 -21.74
N GLY A 117 1.28 15.56 -20.88
CA GLY A 117 0.73 14.23 -20.56
C GLY A 117 0.19 13.46 -21.78
N LYS A 118 -0.01 14.15 -22.91
CA LYS A 118 -0.46 13.56 -24.18
C LYS A 118 0.69 13.11 -25.08
N ASP A 119 1.94 13.38 -24.71
CA ASP A 119 3.12 12.99 -25.47
C ASP A 119 3.22 11.47 -25.59
N ALA A 120 3.30 10.97 -26.82
CA ALA A 120 3.22 9.54 -27.08
C ALA A 120 4.49 8.79 -26.64
N ASP A 121 5.67 9.39 -26.79
CA ASP A 121 6.93 8.71 -26.51
C ASP A 121 7.26 8.73 -25.02
N ALA A 122 6.94 9.81 -24.31
CA ALA A 122 6.99 9.84 -22.85
C ALA A 122 6.03 8.81 -22.22
N ARG A 123 4.83 8.63 -22.79
CA ARG A 123 3.89 7.58 -22.36
C ARG A 123 4.42 6.18 -22.62
N LYS A 124 4.99 5.91 -23.80
CA LYS A 124 5.62 4.61 -24.08
C LYS A 124 6.75 4.29 -23.09
N HIS A 125 7.55 5.29 -22.72
CA HIS A 125 8.58 5.13 -21.69
C HIS A 125 7.95 4.84 -20.32
N LEU A 126 6.94 5.61 -19.92
CA LEU A 126 6.26 5.41 -18.65
C LEU A 126 5.62 4.01 -18.56
N ASP A 127 4.96 3.56 -19.62
CA ASP A 127 4.39 2.20 -19.72
C ASP A 127 5.49 1.13 -19.65
N ALA A 128 6.65 1.36 -20.29
CA ALA A 128 7.79 0.46 -20.20
C ALA A 128 8.38 0.37 -18.78
N LEU A 129 8.45 1.50 -18.07
CA LEU A 129 8.88 1.51 -16.69
C LEU A 129 7.86 0.81 -15.78
N GLU A 130 6.56 1.05 -15.96
CA GLU A 130 5.51 0.36 -15.22
C GLU A 130 5.57 -1.16 -15.44
N ARG A 131 5.76 -1.62 -16.68
CA ARG A 131 6.00 -3.03 -17.00
C ARG A 131 7.20 -3.59 -16.23
N LEU A 132 8.35 -2.92 -16.29
CA LEU A 132 9.58 -3.35 -15.62
C LEU A 132 9.39 -3.49 -14.11
N ILE A 133 8.81 -2.46 -13.47
CA ILE A 133 8.61 -2.45 -12.01
C ILE A 133 7.56 -3.49 -11.61
N THR A 134 6.49 -3.65 -12.39
CA THR A 134 5.47 -4.69 -12.15
C THR A 134 6.07 -6.09 -12.25
N GLN A 135 6.85 -6.36 -13.28
CA GLN A 135 7.53 -7.66 -13.43
C GLN A 135 8.43 -7.95 -12.22
N ARG A 136 9.27 -6.99 -11.83
CA ARG A 136 10.13 -7.13 -10.64
C ARG A 136 9.34 -7.35 -9.37
N ALA A 137 8.19 -6.68 -9.21
CA ALA A 137 7.32 -6.85 -8.05
C ALA A 137 6.70 -8.25 -8.02
N VAL A 138 6.21 -8.75 -9.15
CA VAL A 138 5.67 -10.11 -9.27
C VAL A 138 6.76 -11.16 -9.00
N ASP A 139 7.95 -11.00 -9.58
CA ASP A 139 9.06 -11.94 -9.40
C ASP A 139 9.51 -12.05 -7.95
N ARG A 140 9.52 -10.91 -7.24
CA ARG A 140 9.94 -10.83 -5.83
C ARG A 140 8.85 -11.23 -4.85
N SER A 141 7.59 -11.22 -5.25
CA SER A 141 6.51 -11.62 -4.37
C SER A 141 6.58 -13.12 -4.06
N GLU A 142 6.33 -13.46 -2.80
CA GLU A 142 6.07 -14.83 -2.35
C GLU A 142 4.92 -15.48 -3.16
N PHE A 143 3.90 -14.69 -3.51
CA PHE A 143 2.69 -15.15 -4.18
C PHE A 143 2.81 -15.20 -5.70
N LYS A 144 3.93 -14.74 -6.26
CA LYS A 144 4.11 -14.50 -7.70
C LYS A 144 2.96 -13.70 -8.32
N ALA A 145 2.40 -12.78 -7.53
CA ALA A 145 1.27 -11.95 -7.91
C ALA A 145 1.20 -10.69 -7.02
N ILE A 146 0.66 -9.60 -7.59
CA ILE A 146 0.32 -8.37 -6.87
C ILE A 146 -1.14 -8.01 -7.13
N LEU A 147 -1.66 -7.01 -6.42
CA LEU A 147 -3.10 -6.67 -6.39
C LEU A 147 -3.55 -5.79 -7.58
N ASN A 148 -2.73 -5.65 -8.61
CA ASN A 148 -3.11 -4.94 -9.83
C ASN A 148 -4.22 -5.70 -10.57
N GLU A 149 -5.37 -5.05 -10.78
CA GLU A 149 -6.48 -5.63 -11.54
C GLU A 149 -6.08 -5.91 -13.00
N LYS A 150 -5.27 -5.03 -13.58
CA LYS A 150 -4.84 -5.08 -14.97
C LYS A 150 -3.33 -5.22 -15.04
N ASP A 151 -2.88 -5.97 -16.04
CA ASP A 151 -1.47 -6.00 -16.38
C ASP A 151 -1.10 -4.70 -17.09
N PRO A 152 0.16 -4.23 -16.93
CA PRO A 152 0.60 -3.03 -17.62
C PRO A 152 0.47 -3.21 -19.16
N PRO A 153 0.28 -2.12 -19.92
CA PRO A 153 0.12 -2.20 -21.38
C PRO A 153 1.28 -2.98 -22.02
N PRO A 154 1.03 -3.82 -23.04
CA PRO A 154 2.11 -4.55 -23.71
C PRO A 154 3.05 -3.59 -24.46
N GLY A 155 4.29 -4.01 -24.67
CA GLY A 155 5.27 -3.26 -25.46
C GLY A 155 6.67 -3.85 -25.36
N SER A 156 7.51 -3.56 -26.37
CA SER A 156 8.86 -4.09 -26.50
C SER A 156 9.98 -3.12 -26.09
N LEU A 157 9.64 -1.88 -25.75
CA LEU A 157 10.62 -0.90 -25.28
C LEU A 157 11.23 -1.39 -23.96
N VAL A 158 12.55 -1.60 -23.99
CA VAL A 158 13.35 -1.94 -22.82
C VAL A 158 13.86 -0.66 -22.19
N VAL A 159 13.73 -0.56 -20.87
CA VAL A 159 14.19 0.58 -20.07
C VAL A 159 14.93 0.08 -18.84
N GLU A 160 15.76 0.93 -18.27
CA GLU A 160 16.31 0.70 -16.94
C GLU A 160 15.51 1.49 -15.91
N ALA A 161 15.39 0.94 -14.70
CA ALA A 161 14.76 1.67 -13.62
C ALA A 161 15.68 2.83 -13.20
N PRO A 162 15.19 4.08 -13.18
CA PRO A 162 15.97 5.22 -12.70
C PRO A 162 16.20 5.11 -11.19
N ARG A 163 16.86 6.11 -10.61
CA ARG A 163 16.98 6.20 -9.15
C ARG A 163 15.58 6.20 -8.52
N SER A 164 15.43 5.47 -7.43
CA SER A 164 14.21 5.47 -6.63
C SER A 164 14.40 6.13 -5.27
N LEU A 165 13.27 6.48 -4.65
CA LEU A 165 13.20 6.81 -3.23
C LEU A 165 12.21 5.84 -2.57
N ARG A 166 12.68 5.09 -1.58
CA ARG A 166 11.87 4.19 -0.75
C ARG A 166 11.87 4.65 0.69
N ALA A 167 10.71 4.67 1.34
CA ALA A 167 10.62 4.95 2.77
C ALA A 167 9.36 4.37 3.41
N ARG A 168 9.44 4.16 4.73
CA ARG A 168 8.30 3.90 5.61
C ARG A 168 7.39 5.14 5.72
N ILE A 169 6.07 4.93 5.70
CA ILE A 169 5.05 6.00 5.75
C ILE A 169 4.14 5.96 6.98
N VAL A 170 4.55 5.26 8.04
CA VAL A 170 3.86 5.18 9.33
C VAL A 170 4.87 5.38 10.45
N SER A 171 4.44 5.92 11.58
CA SER A 171 5.30 6.00 12.78
C SER A 171 5.52 4.64 13.42
N ASP A 172 6.52 4.54 14.31
CA ASP A 172 6.78 3.32 15.08
C ASP A 172 5.56 2.92 15.93
N ARG A 173 4.82 3.89 16.46
CA ARG A 173 3.60 3.62 17.21
C ARG A 173 2.51 2.98 16.35
N VAL A 174 2.31 3.47 15.12
CA VAL A 174 1.36 2.86 14.18
C VAL A 174 1.88 1.52 13.68
N TYR A 175 3.20 1.37 13.51
CA TYR A 175 3.81 0.10 13.17
C TYR A 175 3.53 -0.97 14.22
N GLU A 176 3.72 -0.69 15.52
CA GLU A 176 3.38 -1.61 16.61
C GLU A 176 1.93 -2.10 16.54
N LEU A 177 0.99 -1.18 16.29
CA LEU A 177 -0.44 -1.51 16.22
C LEU A 177 -0.77 -2.36 14.99
N ARG A 178 -0.28 -1.95 13.82
CA ARG A 178 -0.67 -2.56 12.54
C ARG A 178 0.13 -3.80 12.17
N SER A 179 1.33 -3.98 12.72
CA SER A 179 2.17 -5.17 12.45
C SER A 179 1.68 -6.43 13.16
N HIS A 180 0.79 -6.31 14.16
CA HIS A 180 0.27 -7.46 14.91
C HIS A 180 -0.39 -8.49 13.96
N PRO A 181 0.07 -9.76 13.93
CA PRO A 181 -0.41 -10.75 12.97
C PRO A 181 -1.93 -10.95 12.99
N ASP A 182 -2.52 -11.06 14.17
CA ASP A 182 -3.97 -11.31 14.30
C ASP A 182 -4.81 -10.09 13.85
N PHE A 183 -4.27 -8.87 14.03
CA PHE A 183 -4.92 -7.65 13.53
C PHE A 183 -4.94 -7.64 12.00
N ARG A 184 -3.81 -8.00 11.38
CA ARG A 184 -3.69 -8.10 9.92
C ARG A 184 -4.55 -9.21 9.33
N ILE A 185 -4.65 -10.36 9.99
CA ILE A 185 -5.55 -11.47 9.60
C ILE A 185 -7.00 -10.99 9.62
N ALA A 186 -7.46 -10.40 10.72
CA ALA A 186 -8.83 -9.91 10.84
C ALA A 186 -9.15 -8.85 9.77
N ARG A 187 -8.22 -7.92 9.54
CA ARG A 187 -8.39 -6.86 8.56
C ARG A 187 -8.42 -7.39 7.12
N ARG A 188 -7.53 -8.31 6.75
CA ARG A 188 -7.53 -8.95 5.43
C ARG A 188 -8.79 -9.77 5.19
N ALA A 189 -9.29 -10.48 6.20
CA ALA A 189 -10.57 -11.20 6.11
C ALA A 189 -11.74 -10.24 5.79
N LEU A 190 -11.79 -9.08 6.46
CA LEU A 190 -12.80 -8.04 6.16
C LEU A 190 -12.69 -7.52 4.72
N ILE A 191 -11.48 -7.27 4.23
CA ILE A 191 -11.24 -6.79 2.86
C ILE A 191 -11.64 -7.83 1.82
N ILE A 192 -11.29 -9.10 2.03
CA ILE A 192 -11.69 -10.22 1.17
C ILE A 192 -13.21 -10.35 1.14
N SER A 193 -13.88 -10.27 2.30
CA SER A 193 -15.34 -10.33 2.39
C SER A 193 -15.99 -9.22 1.55
N ARG A 194 -15.49 -7.99 1.65
CA ARG A 194 -16.01 -6.84 0.89
C ARG A 194 -15.75 -6.99 -0.61
N LEU A 195 -14.56 -7.44 -1.00
CA LEU A 195 -14.21 -7.68 -2.40
C LEU A 195 -15.10 -8.78 -3.01
N ALA A 196 -15.30 -9.89 -2.28
CA ALA A 196 -16.20 -10.96 -2.70
C ALA A 196 -17.64 -10.46 -2.87
N GLN A 197 -18.13 -9.63 -1.94
CA GLN A 197 -19.44 -8.98 -2.05
C GLN A 197 -19.54 -8.13 -3.33
N VAL A 198 -18.57 -7.24 -3.59
CA VAL A 198 -18.53 -6.40 -4.81
C VAL A 198 -18.55 -7.25 -6.08
N ILE A 199 -17.79 -8.34 -6.11
CA ILE A 199 -17.74 -9.28 -7.23
C ILE A 199 -19.08 -10.00 -7.43
N SER A 200 -19.82 -10.28 -6.35
CA SER A 200 -21.11 -10.97 -6.41
C SER A 200 -22.25 -10.06 -6.88
N GLU A 201 -22.23 -8.79 -6.47
CA GLU A 201 -23.29 -7.81 -6.74
C GLU A 201 -23.17 -7.14 -8.12
N ARG A 202 -22.02 -7.29 -8.80
CA ARG A 202 -21.71 -6.57 -10.04
C ARG A 202 -21.14 -7.48 -11.11
N LYS A 203 -21.38 -7.15 -12.37
CA LYS A 203 -20.66 -7.76 -13.49
C LYS A 203 -19.23 -7.21 -13.54
N VAL A 204 -18.27 -8.00 -13.07
CA VAL A 204 -16.85 -7.63 -13.00
C VAL A 204 -16.00 -8.36 -14.04
N GLN A 205 -14.85 -7.79 -14.38
CA GLN A 205 -13.84 -8.46 -15.22
C GLN A 205 -13.01 -9.49 -14.41
N GLY A 206 -12.24 -10.32 -15.10
CA GLY A 206 -11.41 -11.36 -14.48
C GLY A 206 -10.35 -10.82 -13.50
N GLY A 207 -9.89 -9.58 -13.68
CA GLY A 207 -8.89 -8.94 -12.84
C GLY A 207 -9.26 -8.90 -11.35
N LEU A 208 -10.51 -8.57 -11.01
CA LEU A 208 -10.96 -8.56 -9.61
C LEU A 208 -11.00 -9.96 -8.99
N ARG A 209 -11.28 -11.00 -9.79
CA ARG A 209 -11.23 -12.39 -9.31
C ARG A 209 -9.79 -12.84 -9.06
N ARG A 210 -8.85 -12.41 -9.89
CA ARG A 210 -7.40 -12.60 -9.67
C ARG A 210 -6.93 -11.91 -8.39
N VAL A 211 -7.38 -10.68 -8.13
CA VAL A 211 -7.12 -9.96 -6.88
C VAL A 211 -7.69 -10.73 -5.68
N LEU A 212 -8.94 -11.20 -5.76
CA LEU A 212 -9.57 -11.98 -4.69
C LEU A 212 -8.76 -13.23 -4.34
N LEU A 213 -8.32 -13.98 -5.36
CA LEU A 213 -7.46 -15.16 -5.17
C LEU A 213 -6.14 -14.78 -4.47
N THR A 214 -5.47 -13.73 -4.96
CA THR A 214 -4.18 -13.27 -4.39
C THR A 214 -4.34 -12.85 -2.93
N GLN A 215 -5.43 -12.15 -2.60
CA GLN A 215 -5.73 -11.77 -1.21
C GLN A 215 -6.03 -12.99 -0.33
N ALA A 216 -6.77 -13.98 -0.83
CA ALA A 216 -7.05 -15.21 -0.10
C ALA A 216 -5.77 -16.01 0.22
N LEU A 217 -4.85 -16.13 -0.74
CA LEU A 217 -3.54 -16.75 -0.53
C LEU A 217 -2.72 -15.99 0.53
N ARG A 218 -2.73 -14.66 0.49
CA ARG A 218 -2.07 -13.82 1.51
C ARG A 218 -2.65 -14.02 2.90
N LEU A 219 -3.98 -14.11 3.02
CA LEU A 219 -4.65 -14.39 4.30
C LEU A 219 -4.28 -15.79 4.81
N GLN A 220 -4.35 -16.80 3.95
CA GLN A 220 -3.96 -18.18 4.30
C GLN A 220 -2.51 -18.21 4.81
N TRP A 221 -1.59 -17.57 4.09
CA TRP A 221 -0.18 -17.52 4.46
C TRP A 221 0.04 -16.87 5.83
N LEU A 222 -0.58 -15.72 6.10
CA LEU A 222 -0.48 -15.07 7.41
C LEU A 222 -1.08 -15.93 8.53
N ALA A 223 -2.23 -16.56 8.28
CA ALA A 223 -2.89 -17.43 9.25
C ALA A 223 -2.03 -18.67 9.57
N SER A 224 -1.47 -19.33 8.56
CA SER A 224 -0.57 -20.47 8.74
C SER A 224 0.66 -20.06 9.55
N ARG A 225 1.36 -18.99 9.11
CA ARG A 225 2.56 -18.51 9.79
C ARG A 225 2.29 -18.17 11.26
N ARG A 226 1.12 -17.58 11.55
CA ARG A 226 0.72 -17.23 12.91
C ARG A 226 0.42 -18.47 13.76
N TYR A 227 -0.33 -19.42 13.21
CA TYR A 227 -0.63 -20.69 13.87
C TYR A 227 0.66 -21.45 14.22
N ASP A 228 1.55 -21.61 13.24
CA ASP A 228 2.81 -22.33 13.42
C ASP A 228 3.73 -21.63 14.44
N ALA A 229 3.80 -20.30 14.41
CA ALA A 229 4.60 -19.53 15.35
C ALA A 229 4.14 -19.64 16.81
N LEU A 230 2.89 -20.06 17.06
CA LEU A 230 2.34 -20.27 18.40
C LEU A 230 2.31 -21.76 18.82
N GLY A 231 3.02 -22.63 18.09
CA GLY A 231 3.11 -24.06 18.40
C GLY A 231 2.22 -24.95 17.53
N GLY A 232 1.48 -24.37 16.58
CA GLY A 232 0.71 -25.09 15.57
C GLY A 232 -0.15 -26.21 16.17
N ALA A 233 -0.04 -27.42 15.61
CA ALA A 233 -0.84 -28.56 16.07
C ALA A 233 -0.64 -28.90 17.55
N SER A 234 0.55 -28.67 18.11
CA SER A 234 0.82 -28.98 19.52
C SER A 234 0.18 -27.99 20.50
N SER A 235 -0.25 -26.81 20.05
CA SER A 235 -0.98 -25.86 20.90
C SER A 235 -2.49 -26.10 20.93
N VAL A 236 -3.00 -27.06 20.16
CA VAL A 236 -4.43 -27.40 20.15
C VAL A 236 -4.72 -28.37 21.27
N GLU A 237 -5.61 -27.99 22.19
CA GLU A 237 -6.08 -28.84 23.28
C GLU A 237 -6.73 -30.12 22.72
N GLN A 238 -6.36 -31.28 23.28
CA GLN A 238 -7.03 -32.54 22.99
C GLN A 238 -8.15 -32.74 24.01
N GLU A 239 -9.39 -32.94 23.54
CA GLU A 239 -10.48 -33.36 24.41
C GLU A 239 -10.13 -34.73 25.02
N GLY A 240 -9.85 -34.77 26.33
CA GLY A 240 -9.49 -35.98 27.07
C GLY A 240 -8.35 -35.84 28.09
N ASP A 241 -7.63 -34.71 28.12
CA ASP A 241 -6.53 -34.48 29.07
C ASP A 241 -6.96 -33.82 30.41
N GLU A 242 -8.27 -33.57 30.58
CA GLU A 242 -8.88 -33.27 31.90
C GLU A 242 -9.47 -34.54 32.50
N ASP A 243 -8.62 -35.50 32.88
CA ASP A 243 -8.88 -36.49 33.95
C ASP A 243 -7.57 -37.27 34.21
N GLY A 244 -6.71 -36.72 35.08
CA GLY A 244 -5.47 -37.33 35.55
C GLY A 244 -4.88 -36.62 36.76
#